data_AF-A0AAP2S7B8-F1
#
_entry.id   AF-A0AAP2S7B8-F1
#
_cell.length_a   1.000
_cell.length_b   1.000
_cell.length_c   1.000
_cell.angle_alpha   90.00
_cell.angle_beta   90.00
_cell.angle_gamma   90.00
#
_symmetry.space_group_name_H-M   'P 1'
#
loop_
_entity.id
_entity.type
_entity.pdbx_description
1 polymer ?
#
loop_
_entity_poly.entity_id
_entity_poly.type
_entity_poly.pdbx_seq_one_letter_code
_entity_poly.pdbx_strand_id
1 'polypeptide(L)'
;MFLRKLNLAPRSAVCFGFFCLIIIAMGVLALRQAGLLKTAEKYVETNVLPSVQLLGQLDREFVTIRGNNARVRNPIEPQERRTKAISDIQQSRQLIDQYSQSLKNFIVTPRGQEAFARLREFQVDYFKTQDNYLSLVSAQQLEGAVAISNGPMKEAADKVETALKNLISINQDKAKKAGQDADDVYQQTLLIVGVFMLLSVTASLLLAWLYTRSLTAPINQSLLMAQRIAANDLSQRIDVEGSDEAAQLSKAIATMQSNLRDALALIGDSSTQLAATSEEMHAVTEGASRTIQRQNHEIEMAATAVTEMTAAVEEVAGNAATTSELTAHSSSAAIAGRNQVNDTVAAINLMVANVQSTSGEVQALATMANDISKVLDVIRAIAEQTNLLALNAAIEAARAGEAGRGFAVVADEVRALAHRTQKSTQEIEQMVSSIQAGTGNAVSSMNQTSAQASQTLEMANGAGKVLGDITDSLSQINERNMMIATAAEEQAQVAREVDRNLVSIRDLSSEASEGSNQTAIATAELTKLATDLNQLTRQFKL
;
A
#
# COMPACT_ATOMS: atom_id res chain seq x y z
N MET A 1 -27.07 -38.77 10.48
CA MET A 1 -26.16 -39.45 11.43
C MET A 1 -26.46 -38.93 12.85
N PHE A 2 -27.37 -39.57 13.59
CA PHE A 2 -27.86 -39.08 14.90
C PHE A 2 -26.73 -38.85 15.91
N LEU A 3 -25.65 -39.63 15.81
CA LEU A 3 -24.44 -39.52 16.64
C LEU A 3 -23.64 -38.23 16.42
N ARG A 4 -23.72 -37.56 15.25
CA ARG A 4 -22.97 -36.32 14.95
C ARG A 4 -23.65 -35.04 15.44
N LYS A 5 -24.82 -35.15 16.06
CA LYS A 5 -25.46 -34.02 16.76
C LYS A 5 -24.85 -33.79 18.16
N LEU A 6 -24.07 -34.75 18.65
CA LEU A 6 -23.42 -34.71 19.95
C LEU A 6 -21.91 -34.48 19.76
N ASN A 7 -21.36 -33.67 20.66
CA ASN A 7 -19.91 -33.51 20.82
C ASN A 7 -19.23 -34.84 21.16
N LEU A 8 -17.90 -34.92 20.98
CA LEU A 8 -17.11 -36.13 21.16
C LEU A 8 -17.28 -36.73 22.56
N ALA A 9 -17.24 -35.90 23.61
CA ALA A 9 -17.36 -36.34 25.00
C ALA A 9 -18.74 -36.95 25.34
N PRO A 10 -19.89 -36.31 25.10
CA PRO A 10 -21.19 -36.94 25.35
C PRO A 10 -21.43 -38.16 24.45
N ARG A 11 -20.93 -38.14 23.21
CA ARG A 11 -21.02 -39.28 22.28
C ARG A 11 -20.22 -40.48 22.79
N SER A 12 -18.98 -40.27 23.26
CA SER A 12 -18.15 -41.34 23.80
C SER A 12 -18.75 -41.89 25.09
N ALA A 13 -19.28 -41.02 25.97
CA ALA A 13 -19.99 -41.44 27.18
C ALA A 13 -21.20 -42.34 26.87
N VAL A 14 -21.99 -42.04 25.83
CA VAL A 14 -23.11 -42.90 25.40
C VAL A 14 -22.62 -44.25 24.88
N CYS A 15 -21.60 -44.28 24.02
CA CYS A 15 -21.06 -45.53 23.48
C CYS A 15 -20.42 -46.42 24.57
N PHE A 16 -19.55 -45.85 25.41
CA PHE A 16 -18.92 -46.58 26.52
C PHE A 16 -19.93 -46.99 27.59
N GLY A 17 -20.90 -46.12 27.92
CA GLY A 17 -21.99 -46.46 28.83
C GLY A 17 -22.81 -47.65 28.34
N PHE A 18 -23.10 -47.73 27.04
CA PHE A 18 -23.81 -48.86 26.46
C PHE A 18 -22.99 -50.17 26.54
N PHE A 19 -21.68 -50.12 26.29
CA PHE A 19 -20.80 -51.29 26.49
C PHE A 19 -20.81 -51.78 27.94
N CYS A 20 -20.72 -50.86 28.92
CA CYS A 20 -20.80 -51.21 30.34
C CYS A 20 -22.13 -51.87 30.69
N LEU A 21 -23.25 -51.35 30.16
CA LEU A 21 -24.58 -51.94 30.39
C LEU A 21 -24.70 -53.35 29.81
N ILE A 22 -24.14 -53.63 28.63
CA ILE A 22 -24.11 -54.97 28.04
C ILE A 22 -23.32 -55.94 28.95
N ILE A 23 -22.14 -55.54 29.41
CA ILE A 23 -21.29 -56.38 30.27
C ILE A 23 -22.01 -56.70 31.58
N ILE A 24 -22.64 -55.69 32.20
CA ILE A 24 -23.42 -55.87 33.43
C ILE A 24 -24.60 -56.82 33.18
N ALA A 25 -25.37 -56.62 32.11
CA ALA A 25 -26.52 -57.47 31.77
C ALA A 25 -26.10 -58.93 31.54
N MET A 26 -25.00 -59.15 30.83
CA MET A 26 -24.43 -60.48 30.60
C MET A 26 -23.96 -61.13 31.92
N GLY A 27 -23.29 -60.37 32.78
CA GLY A 27 -22.86 -60.85 34.10
C GLY A 27 -24.03 -61.27 35.00
N VAL A 28 -25.08 -60.44 35.06
CA VAL A 28 -26.31 -60.75 35.82
C VAL A 28 -26.99 -62.01 35.28
N LEU A 29 -27.08 -62.16 33.95
CA LEU A 29 -27.69 -63.33 33.32
C LEU A 29 -26.88 -64.61 33.61
N ALA A 30 -25.54 -64.55 33.53
CA ALA A 30 -24.68 -65.68 33.83
C ALA A 30 -24.79 -66.12 35.30
N LEU A 31 -24.82 -65.16 36.24
CA LEU A 31 -25.02 -65.45 37.67
C LEU A 31 -26.38 -66.10 37.93
N ARG A 32 -27.44 -65.66 37.25
CA ARG A 32 -28.78 -66.25 37.37
C ARG A 32 -28.80 -67.71 36.89
N GLN A 33 -28.18 -68.00 35.75
CA GLN A 33 -28.12 -69.36 35.21
C GLN A 33 -27.29 -70.30 36.08
N ALA A 34 -26.14 -69.83 36.60
CA ALA A 34 -25.34 -70.58 37.55
C ALA A 34 -26.14 -70.95 38.82
N GLY A 35 -27.03 -70.06 39.28
CA GLY A 35 -27.94 -70.33 40.40
C GLY A 35 -28.95 -71.46 40.12
N LEU A 36 -29.48 -71.55 38.90
CA LEU A 36 -30.39 -72.63 38.51
C LEU A 36 -29.67 -73.98 38.45
N LEU A 37 -28.47 -74.02 37.86
CA LEU A 37 -27.65 -75.24 37.80
C LEU A 37 -27.29 -75.74 39.20
N LYS A 38 -26.88 -74.85 40.10
CA LYS A 38 -26.61 -75.17 41.51
C LYS A 38 -27.84 -75.74 42.23
N THR A 39 -29.04 -75.31 41.88
CA THR A 39 -30.28 -75.82 42.47
C THR A 39 -30.56 -77.26 42.02
N ALA A 40 -30.35 -77.56 40.73
CA ALA A 40 -30.49 -78.91 40.19
C ALA A 40 -29.44 -79.88 40.77
N GLU A 41 -28.17 -79.45 40.84
CA GLU A 41 -27.08 -80.20 41.47
C GLU A 41 -27.41 -80.55 42.93
N LYS A 42 -27.82 -79.55 43.73
CA LYS A 42 -28.14 -79.74 45.14
C LYS A 42 -29.32 -80.69 45.35
N TYR A 43 -30.29 -80.71 44.43
CA TYR A 43 -31.40 -81.67 44.48
C TYR A 43 -30.91 -83.12 44.28
N VAL A 44 -29.98 -83.34 43.36
CA VAL A 44 -29.36 -84.67 43.16
C VAL A 44 -28.57 -85.09 44.40
N GLU A 45 -27.73 -84.19 44.92
CA GLU A 45 -26.87 -84.45 46.08
C GLU A 45 -27.67 -84.75 47.36
N THR A 46 -28.66 -83.91 47.69
CA THR A 46 -29.33 -83.94 49.00
C THR A 46 -30.59 -84.79 49.03
N ASN A 47 -31.17 -85.14 47.88
CA ASN A 47 -32.44 -85.87 47.83
C ASN A 47 -32.34 -87.21 47.07
N VAL A 48 -31.72 -87.21 45.90
CA VAL A 48 -31.63 -88.40 45.05
C VAL A 48 -30.60 -89.39 45.58
N LEU A 49 -29.34 -88.97 45.76
CA LEU A 49 -28.26 -89.88 46.14
C LEU A 49 -28.51 -90.60 47.47
N PRO A 50 -28.95 -89.93 48.56
CA PRO A 50 -29.24 -90.60 49.83
C PRO A 50 -30.37 -91.63 49.71
N SER A 51 -31.40 -91.34 48.91
CA SER A 51 -32.52 -92.26 48.71
C SER A 51 -32.11 -93.56 48.00
N VAL A 52 -31.21 -93.48 47.02
CA VAL A 52 -30.67 -94.66 46.32
C VAL A 52 -29.82 -95.49 47.27
N GLN A 53 -28.94 -94.84 48.06
CA GLN A 53 -28.10 -95.51 49.05
C GLN A 53 -28.92 -96.24 50.12
N LEU A 54 -29.93 -95.56 50.68
CA LEU A 54 -30.81 -96.14 51.71
C LEU A 54 -31.62 -97.32 51.19
N LEU A 55 -32.13 -97.25 49.96
CA LEU A 55 -32.83 -98.37 49.33
C LEU A 55 -31.92 -99.58 49.10
N GLY A 56 -30.68 -99.35 48.68
CA GLY A 56 -29.68 -100.41 48.53
C GLY A 56 -29.30 -101.06 49.87
N GLN A 57 -29.19 -100.27 50.94
CA GLN A 57 -28.98 -100.77 52.30
C GLN A 57 -30.18 -101.60 52.78
N LEU A 58 -31.40 -101.14 52.52
CA LEU A 58 -32.63 -101.81 52.93
C LEU A 58 -32.82 -103.16 52.21
N ASP A 59 -32.50 -103.23 50.91
CA ASP A 59 -32.47 -104.49 50.14
C ASP A 59 -31.47 -105.49 50.72
N ARG A 60 -30.26 -105.01 51.03
CA ARG A 60 -29.23 -105.84 51.67
C ARG A 60 -29.70 -106.46 52.99
N GLU A 61 -30.37 -105.69 53.86
CA GLU A 61 -30.85 -106.21 55.14
C GLU A 61 -31.95 -107.27 54.98
N PHE A 62 -32.86 -107.12 54.01
CA PHE A 62 -33.84 -108.18 53.71
C PHE A 62 -33.17 -109.47 53.22
N VAL A 63 -32.12 -109.35 52.39
CA VAL A 63 -31.31 -110.50 51.96
C VAL A 63 -30.60 -111.15 53.15
N THR A 64 -30.01 -110.36 54.04
CA THR A 64 -29.37 -110.83 55.28
C THR A 64 -30.36 -111.62 56.14
N ILE A 65 -31.58 -111.09 56.35
CA ILE A 65 -32.62 -111.79 57.10
C ILE A 65 -32.95 -113.15 56.47
N ARG A 66 -33.17 -113.19 55.15
CA ARG A 66 -33.48 -114.46 54.45
C ARG A 66 -32.36 -115.48 54.59
N GLY A 67 -31.10 -115.06 54.44
CA GLY A 67 -29.94 -115.93 54.62
C GLY A 67 -29.83 -116.48 56.04
N ASN A 68 -30.06 -115.64 57.06
CA ASN A 68 -30.02 -116.07 58.46
C ASN A 68 -31.23 -116.94 58.83
N ASN A 69 -32.42 -116.70 58.29
CA ASN A 69 -33.56 -117.60 58.46
C ASN A 69 -33.23 -119.01 57.93
N ALA A 70 -32.58 -119.11 56.76
CA ALA A 70 -32.17 -120.39 56.20
C ALA A 70 -31.14 -121.12 57.09
N ARG A 71 -30.23 -120.39 57.76
CA ARG A 71 -29.27 -120.95 58.74
C ARG A 71 -29.97 -121.46 60.00
N VAL A 72 -30.95 -120.71 60.50
CA VAL A 72 -31.66 -121.04 61.75
C VAL A 72 -32.47 -122.35 61.64
N ARG A 73 -33.02 -122.68 60.46
CA ARG A 73 -33.68 -123.99 60.21
C ARG A 73 -32.74 -125.15 59.91
N ASN A 74 -31.45 -124.89 59.65
CA ASN A 74 -30.53 -125.95 59.29
C ASN A 74 -30.26 -126.85 60.53
N PRO A 75 -30.63 -128.14 60.50
CA PRO A 75 -30.51 -129.02 61.68
C PRO A 75 -29.06 -129.16 62.15
N ILE A 76 -28.12 -129.10 61.20
CA ILE A 76 -26.68 -129.38 61.37
C ILE A 76 -25.90 -128.10 61.78
N GLU A 77 -26.54 -126.92 61.79
CA GLU A 77 -25.86 -125.67 62.13
C GLU A 77 -25.45 -125.64 63.62
N PRO A 78 -24.20 -125.27 63.97
CA PRO A 78 -23.76 -125.13 65.35
C PRO A 78 -24.65 -124.16 66.15
N GLN A 79 -24.91 -124.49 67.42
CA GLN A 79 -25.79 -123.69 68.30
C GLN A 79 -25.33 -122.22 68.39
N GLU A 80 -24.02 -121.98 68.49
CA GLU A 80 -23.44 -120.64 68.54
C GLU A 80 -23.77 -119.80 67.29
N ARG A 81 -23.69 -120.42 66.09
CA ARG A 81 -24.05 -119.76 64.83
C ARG A 81 -25.54 -119.54 64.69
N ARG A 82 -26.38 -120.43 65.23
CA ARG A 82 -27.85 -120.21 65.27
C ARG A 82 -28.20 -119.02 66.16
N THR A 83 -27.61 -118.92 67.36
CA THR A 83 -27.82 -117.77 68.25
C THR A 83 -27.36 -116.47 67.59
N LYS A 84 -26.20 -116.48 66.93
CA LYS A 84 -25.72 -115.34 66.15
C LYS A 84 -26.67 -114.97 65.00
N ALA A 85 -27.17 -115.94 64.24
CA ALA A 85 -28.11 -115.69 63.15
C ALA A 85 -29.44 -115.08 63.65
N ILE A 86 -29.94 -115.47 64.82
CA ILE A 86 -31.12 -114.84 65.45
C ILE A 86 -30.81 -113.40 65.86
N SER A 87 -29.64 -113.14 66.46
CA SER A 87 -29.18 -111.79 66.81
C SER A 87 -29.04 -110.91 65.56
N ASP A 88 -28.42 -111.43 64.50
CA ASP A 88 -28.24 -110.72 63.23
C ASP A 88 -29.61 -110.41 62.57
N ILE A 89 -30.61 -111.30 62.70
CA ILE A 89 -31.99 -111.03 62.25
C ILE A 89 -32.59 -109.86 63.03
N GLN A 90 -32.46 -109.85 64.36
CA GLN A 90 -32.99 -108.75 65.20
C GLN A 90 -32.31 -107.43 64.85
N GLN A 91 -30.99 -107.43 64.67
CA GLN A 91 -30.25 -106.26 64.23
C GLN A 91 -30.69 -105.79 62.84
N SER A 92 -30.84 -106.71 61.88
CA SER A 92 -31.31 -106.39 60.52
C SER A 92 -32.72 -105.77 60.55
N ARG A 93 -33.62 -106.24 61.43
CA ARG A 93 -34.95 -105.63 61.60
C ARG A 93 -34.85 -104.19 62.11
N GLN A 94 -34.01 -103.93 63.12
CA GLN A 94 -33.77 -102.58 63.62
C GLN A 94 -33.21 -101.66 62.52
N LEU A 95 -32.25 -102.16 61.73
CA LEU A 95 -31.69 -101.43 60.61
C LEU A 95 -32.72 -101.16 59.51
N ILE A 96 -33.57 -102.14 59.16
CA ILE A 96 -34.66 -101.95 58.20
C ILE A 96 -35.61 -100.84 58.66
N ASP A 97 -35.96 -100.80 59.95
CA ASP A 97 -36.83 -99.74 60.47
C ASP A 97 -36.14 -98.36 60.46
N GLN A 98 -34.86 -98.29 60.83
CA GLN A 98 -34.07 -97.06 60.77
C GLN A 98 -33.91 -96.54 59.33
N TYR A 99 -33.54 -97.41 58.39
CA TYR A 99 -33.41 -97.06 56.98
C TYR A 99 -34.75 -96.66 56.39
N SER A 100 -35.84 -97.36 56.73
CA SER A 100 -37.18 -96.99 56.27
C SER A 100 -37.63 -95.64 56.83
N GLN A 101 -37.36 -95.33 58.10
CA GLN A 101 -37.66 -94.01 58.68
C GLN A 101 -36.88 -92.89 57.99
N SER A 102 -35.59 -93.11 57.72
CA SER A 102 -34.75 -92.16 57.00
C SER A 102 -35.20 -91.99 55.55
N LEU A 103 -35.55 -93.09 54.89
CA LEU A 103 -35.98 -93.12 53.49
C LEU A 103 -37.25 -92.30 53.26
N LYS A 104 -38.19 -92.31 54.22
CA LYS A 104 -39.45 -91.54 54.14
C LYS A 104 -39.23 -90.08 53.75
N ASN A 105 -38.17 -89.45 54.25
CA ASN A 105 -37.88 -88.03 53.99
C ASN A 105 -37.42 -87.74 52.55
N PHE A 106 -36.95 -88.76 51.83
CA PHE A 106 -36.47 -88.62 50.46
C PHE A 106 -37.48 -89.09 49.40
N ILE A 107 -38.56 -89.75 49.83
CA ILE A 107 -39.65 -90.19 48.97
C ILE A 107 -40.69 -89.06 48.85
N VAL A 108 -40.44 -88.15 47.91
CA VAL A 108 -41.25 -86.93 47.70
C VAL A 108 -42.25 -87.03 46.55
N THR A 109 -42.14 -88.06 45.70
CA THR A 109 -43.05 -88.25 44.56
C THR A 109 -44.32 -88.98 45.00
N PRO A 110 -45.51 -88.63 44.49
CA PRO A 110 -46.76 -89.33 44.84
C PRO A 110 -46.69 -90.85 44.60
N ARG A 111 -46.13 -91.25 43.46
CA ARG A 111 -45.89 -92.67 43.12
C ARG A 111 -44.93 -93.36 44.09
N GLY A 112 -43.87 -92.67 44.51
CA GLY A 112 -42.92 -93.20 45.48
C GLY A 112 -43.55 -93.37 46.86
N GLN A 113 -44.36 -92.40 47.31
CA GLN A 113 -45.03 -92.45 48.61
C GLN A 113 -45.99 -93.63 48.70
N GLU A 114 -46.75 -93.89 47.64
CA GLU A 114 -47.64 -95.06 47.56
C GLU A 114 -46.85 -96.38 47.59
N ALA A 115 -45.77 -96.49 46.80
CA ALA A 115 -44.92 -97.68 46.77
C ALA A 115 -44.22 -97.93 48.13
N PHE A 116 -43.78 -96.87 48.81
CA PHE A 116 -43.19 -96.96 50.15
C PHE A 116 -44.22 -97.40 51.20
N ALA A 117 -45.46 -96.90 51.13
CA ALA A 117 -46.53 -97.34 52.02
C ALA A 117 -46.84 -98.84 51.85
N ARG A 118 -46.92 -99.34 50.60
CA ARG A 118 -47.11 -100.78 50.32
C ARG A 118 -45.94 -101.63 50.80
N LEU A 119 -44.69 -101.16 50.63
CA LEU A 119 -43.51 -101.83 51.16
C LEU A 119 -43.58 -101.97 52.68
N ARG A 120 -43.98 -100.90 53.39
CA ARG A 120 -44.15 -100.91 54.85
C ARG A 120 -45.24 -101.88 55.29
N GLU A 121 -46.37 -101.93 54.60
CA GLU A 121 -47.45 -102.87 54.88
C GLU A 121 -46.96 -104.33 54.75
N PHE A 122 -46.33 -104.68 53.63
CA PHE A 122 -45.79 -106.04 53.43
C PHE A 122 -44.64 -106.38 54.37
N GLN A 123 -43.83 -105.39 54.78
CA GLN A 123 -42.78 -105.57 55.78
C GLN A 123 -43.38 -106.03 57.12
N VAL A 124 -44.46 -105.38 57.58
CA VAL A 124 -45.13 -105.73 58.85
C VAL A 124 -45.68 -107.16 58.78
N ASP A 125 -46.32 -107.53 57.68
CA ASP A 125 -46.82 -108.90 57.46
C ASP A 125 -45.69 -109.94 57.40
N TYR A 126 -44.57 -109.61 56.75
CA TYR A 126 -43.39 -110.47 56.72
C TYR A 126 -42.78 -110.68 58.11
N PHE A 127 -42.66 -109.63 58.91
CA PHE A 127 -42.15 -109.78 60.28
C PHE A 127 -43.09 -110.59 61.17
N LYS A 128 -44.40 -110.43 61.02
CA LYS A 128 -45.40 -111.24 61.74
C LYS A 128 -45.30 -112.72 61.39
N THR A 129 -45.16 -113.06 60.11
CA THR A 129 -44.96 -114.46 59.67
C THR A 129 -43.59 -115.00 60.10
N GLN A 130 -42.55 -114.15 60.10
CA GLN A 130 -41.23 -114.50 60.61
C GLN A 130 -41.22 -114.74 62.13
N ASP A 131 -42.01 -114.02 62.92
CA ASP A 131 -42.12 -114.25 64.37
C ASP A 131 -42.71 -115.63 64.66
N ASN A 132 -43.76 -116.01 63.92
CA ASN A 132 -44.31 -117.36 63.98
C ASN A 132 -43.26 -118.42 63.58
N TYR A 133 -42.48 -118.16 62.53
CA TYR A 133 -41.38 -119.03 62.11
C TYR A 133 -40.31 -119.20 63.20
N LEU A 134 -39.82 -118.10 63.76
CA LEU A 134 -38.78 -118.12 64.81
C LEU A 134 -39.28 -118.81 66.09
N SER A 135 -40.56 -118.65 66.44
CA SER A 135 -41.18 -119.35 67.57
C SER A 135 -41.26 -120.87 67.37
N LEU A 136 -41.51 -121.34 66.15
CA LEU A 136 -41.52 -122.77 65.84
C LEU A 136 -40.10 -123.36 65.86
N VAL A 137 -39.11 -122.60 65.39
CA VAL A 137 -37.71 -123.03 65.46
C VAL A 137 -37.22 -123.09 66.91
N SER A 138 -37.58 -122.13 67.76
CA SER A 138 -37.19 -122.16 69.18
C SER A 138 -37.85 -123.31 69.95
N ALA A 139 -39.07 -123.71 69.55
CA ALA A 139 -39.77 -124.90 70.07
C ALA A 139 -39.28 -126.24 69.48
N GLN A 140 -38.22 -126.24 68.67
CA GLN A 140 -37.68 -127.41 67.95
C GLN A 140 -38.68 -128.11 67.00
N GLN A 141 -39.77 -127.45 66.63
CA GLN A 141 -40.78 -127.95 65.69
C GLN A 141 -40.36 -127.65 64.24
N LEU A 142 -39.28 -128.29 63.79
CA LEU A 142 -38.64 -128.00 62.50
C LEU A 142 -39.56 -128.23 61.30
N GLU A 143 -40.44 -129.22 61.35
CA GLU A 143 -41.36 -129.52 60.24
C GLU A 143 -42.40 -128.40 60.04
N GLY A 144 -42.97 -127.89 61.14
CA GLY A 144 -43.87 -126.72 61.13
C GLY A 144 -43.15 -125.44 60.72
N ALA A 145 -41.90 -125.25 61.17
CA ALA A 145 -41.08 -124.12 60.74
C ALA A 145 -40.78 -124.15 59.23
N VAL A 146 -40.50 -125.33 58.66
CA VAL A 146 -40.30 -125.50 57.21
C VAL A 146 -41.60 -125.22 56.43
N ALA A 147 -42.75 -125.67 56.92
CA ALA A 147 -44.05 -125.38 56.29
C ALA A 147 -44.35 -123.87 56.25
N ILE A 148 -44.13 -123.15 57.36
CA ILE A 148 -44.27 -121.68 57.40
C ILE A 148 -43.24 -121.01 56.48
N SER A 149 -41.98 -121.47 56.53
CA SER A 149 -40.87 -120.90 55.75
C SER A 149 -41.07 -121.04 54.24
N ASN A 150 -41.55 -122.20 53.76
CA ASN A 150 -41.74 -122.47 52.34
C ASN A 150 -43.11 -122.04 51.81
N GLY A 151 -44.08 -121.72 52.69
CA GLY A 151 -45.40 -121.21 52.33
C GLY A 151 -45.60 -119.75 52.75
N PRO A 152 -46.37 -119.45 53.81
CA PRO A 152 -46.78 -118.09 54.17
C PRO A 152 -45.64 -117.06 54.30
N MET A 153 -44.50 -117.47 54.87
CA MET A 153 -43.36 -116.56 55.05
C MET A 153 -42.65 -116.27 53.74
N LYS A 154 -42.55 -117.26 52.83
CA LYS A 154 -42.00 -117.05 51.48
C LYS A 154 -42.90 -116.11 50.69
N GLU A 155 -44.21 -116.31 50.70
CA GLU A 155 -45.16 -115.41 50.02
C GLU A 155 -45.07 -113.96 50.54
N ALA A 156 -44.98 -113.78 51.86
CA ALA A 156 -44.79 -112.46 52.46
C ALA A 156 -43.43 -111.85 52.07
N ALA A 157 -42.36 -112.66 52.01
CA ALA A 157 -41.05 -112.23 51.57
C ALA A 157 -41.05 -111.81 50.09
N ASP A 158 -41.74 -112.55 49.22
CA ASP A 158 -41.84 -112.27 47.79
C ASP A 158 -42.61 -110.96 47.54
N LYS A 159 -43.66 -110.69 48.34
CA LYS A 159 -44.37 -109.39 48.33
C LYS A 159 -43.46 -108.23 48.73
N VAL A 160 -42.67 -108.39 49.80
CA VAL A 160 -41.68 -107.38 50.22
C VAL A 160 -40.64 -107.14 49.14
N GLU A 161 -40.06 -108.20 48.57
CA GLU A 161 -39.06 -108.06 47.50
C GLU A 161 -39.64 -107.39 46.26
N THR A 162 -40.86 -107.75 45.86
CA THR A 162 -41.52 -107.12 44.72
C THR A 162 -41.80 -105.64 44.97
N ALA A 163 -42.30 -105.28 46.16
CA ALA A 163 -42.52 -103.90 46.54
C ALA A 163 -41.22 -103.10 46.66
N LEU A 164 -40.16 -103.72 47.16
CA LEU A 164 -38.85 -103.11 47.29
C LEU A 164 -38.19 -102.88 45.92
N LYS A 165 -38.22 -103.89 45.03
CA LYS A 165 -37.77 -103.75 43.64
C LYS A 165 -38.53 -102.66 42.90
N ASN A 166 -39.85 -102.57 43.10
CA ASN A 166 -40.66 -101.49 42.54
C ASN A 166 -40.22 -100.12 43.08
N LEU A 167 -40.00 -99.99 44.38
CA LEU A 167 -39.56 -98.73 44.98
C LEU A 167 -38.13 -98.35 44.54
N ILE A 168 -37.22 -99.32 44.40
CA ILE A 168 -35.90 -99.15 43.79
C ILE A 168 -36.02 -98.65 42.35
N SER A 169 -36.88 -99.27 41.54
CA SER A 169 -37.12 -98.84 40.15
C SER A 169 -37.65 -97.41 40.07
N ILE A 170 -38.66 -97.06 40.89
CA ILE A 170 -39.20 -95.70 40.95
C ILE A 170 -38.11 -94.69 41.33
N ASN A 171 -37.23 -95.05 42.25
CA ASN A 171 -36.17 -94.16 42.70
C ASN A 171 -35.00 -94.08 41.71
N GLN A 172 -34.71 -95.15 40.97
CA GLN A 172 -33.79 -95.13 39.83
C GLN A 172 -34.33 -94.24 38.69
N ASP A 173 -35.62 -94.31 38.40
CA ASP A 173 -36.27 -93.43 37.42
C ASP A 173 -36.23 -91.96 37.86
N LYS A 174 -36.48 -91.69 39.15
CA LYS A 174 -36.30 -90.36 39.75
C LYS A 174 -34.86 -89.86 39.61
N ALA A 175 -33.87 -90.72 39.86
CA ALA A 175 -32.46 -90.37 39.71
C ALA A 175 -32.08 -90.05 38.26
N LYS A 176 -32.54 -90.89 37.32
CA LYS A 176 -32.36 -90.66 35.90
C LYS A 176 -33.02 -89.36 35.45
N LYS A 177 -34.24 -89.10 35.91
CA LYS A 177 -34.98 -87.87 35.57
C LYS A 177 -34.31 -86.62 36.13
N ALA A 178 -33.84 -86.66 37.38
CA ALA A 178 -33.11 -85.55 37.97
C ALA A 178 -31.77 -85.27 37.25
N GLY A 179 -31.08 -86.32 36.78
CA GLY A 179 -29.89 -86.18 35.96
C GLY A 179 -30.18 -85.57 34.58
N GLN A 180 -31.28 -85.98 33.94
CA GLN A 180 -31.75 -85.39 32.67
C GLN A 180 -32.15 -83.92 32.85
N ASP A 181 -32.89 -83.59 33.91
CA ASP A 181 -33.31 -82.21 34.18
C ASP A 181 -32.10 -81.30 34.46
N ALA A 182 -31.04 -81.82 35.11
CA ALA A 182 -29.80 -81.09 35.31
C ALA A 182 -29.03 -80.87 33.99
N ASP A 183 -28.98 -81.87 33.11
CA ASP A 183 -28.37 -81.75 31.78
C ASP A 183 -29.16 -80.76 30.90
N ASP A 184 -30.50 -80.82 30.92
CA ASP A 184 -31.36 -79.87 30.21
C ASP A 184 -31.11 -78.43 30.68
N VAL A 185 -31.01 -78.19 32.00
CA VAL A 185 -30.66 -76.88 32.56
C VAL A 185 -29.26 -76.44 32.13
N TYR A 186 -28.30 -77.36 32.05
CA TYR A 186 -26.95 -77.06 31.57
C TYR A 186 -26.93 -76.67 30.08
N GLN A 187 -27.59 -77.45 29.21
CA GLN A 187 -27.67 -77.17 27.77
C GLN A 187 -28.43 -75.85 27.50
N GLN A 188 -29.53 -75.60 28.22
CA GLN A 188 -30.24 -74.33 28.15
C GLN A 188 -29.37 -73.16 28.61
N THR A 189 -28.56 -73.35 29.65
CA THR A 189 -27.61 -72.34 30.13
C THR A 189 -26.59 -72.02 29.03
N LEU A 190 -25.97 -73.02 28.42
CA LEU A 190 -25.02 -72.83 27.32
C LEU A 190 -25.64 -72.09 26.14
N LEU A 191 -26.85 -72.46 25.73
CA LEU A 191 -27.54 -71.82 24.62
C LEU A 191 -27.87 -70.35 24.93
N ILE A 192 -28.46 -70.05 26.09
CA ILE A 192 -28.87 -68.69 26.44
C ILE A 192 -27.64 -67.78 26.60
N VAL A 193 -26.61 -68.25 27.32
CA VAL A 193 -25.36 -67.48 27.49
C VAL A 193 -24.65 -67.30 26.15
N GLY A 194 -24.58 -68.34 25.32
CA GLY A 194 -23.95 -68.29 23.99
C GLY A 194 -24.64 -67.32 23.03
N VAL A 195 -25.97 -67.35 22.94
CA VAL A 195 -26.75 -66.41 22.10
C VAL A 195 -26.58 -64.97 22.61
N PHE A 196 -26.65 -64.75 23.92
CA PHE A 196 -26.50 -63.41 24.48
C PHE A 196 -25.07 -62.88 24.29
N MET A 197 -24.05 -63.73 24.39
CA MET A 197 -22.66 -63.40 24.10
C MET A 197 -22.50 -63.00 22.62
N LEU A 198 -23.05 -63.77 21.69
CA LEU A 198 -22.99 -63.47 20.25
C LEU A 198 -23.66 -62.13 19.93
N LEU A 199 -24.86 -61.87 20.48
CA LEU A 199 -25.58 -60.60 20.33
C LEU A 199 -24.79 -59.43 20.93
N SER A 200 -24.18 -59.63 22.09
CA SER A 200 -23.35 -58.62 22.76
C SER A 200 -22.12 -58.26 21.93
N VAL A 201 -21.42 -59.25 21.37
CA VAL A 201 -20.24 -59.05 20.52
C VAL A 201 -20.61 -58.35 19.21
N THR A 202 -21.69 -58.80 18.54
CA THR A 202 -22.14 -58.20 17.28
C THR A 202 -22.62 -56.76 17.46
N ALA A 203 -23.42 -56.48 18.48
CA ALA A 203 -23.82 -55.11 18.83
C ALA A 203 -22.59 -54.24 19.15
N SER A 204 -21.61 -54.82 19.84
CA SER A 204 -20.38 -54.13 20.21
C SER A 204 -19.52 -53.73 19.00
N LEU A 205 -19.30 -54.66 18.07
CA LEU A 205 -18.56 -54.42 16.83
C LEU A 205 -19.27 -53.38 15.95
N LEU A 206 -20.60 -53.47 15.84
CA LEU A 206 -21.40 -52.53 15.05
C LEU A 206 -21.31 -51.10 15.62
N LEU A 207 -21.43 -50.95 16.94
CA LEU A 207 -21.28 -49.65 17.59
C LEU A 207 -19.86 -49.10 17.49
N ALA A 208 -18.83 -49.94 17.66
CA ALA A 208 -17.44 -49.54 17.49
C ALA A 208 -17.18 -49.04 16.05
N TRP A 209 -17.71 -49.74 15.04
CA TRP A 209 -17.60 -49.34 13.64
C TRP A 209 -18.32 -48.02 13.35
N LEU A 210 -19.57 -47.86 13.81
CA LEU A 210 -20.32 -46.61 13.65
C LEU A 210 -19.65 -45.42 14.36
N TYR A 211 -19.14 -45.61 15.57
CA TYR A 211 -18.42 -44.59 16.34
C TYR A 211 -17.13 -44.18 15.61
N THR A 212 -16.32 -45.15 15.20
CA THR A 212 -15.06 -44.92 14.48
C THR A 212 -15.32 -44.18 13.16
N ARG A 213 -16.26 -44.66 12.35
CA ARG A 213 -16.64 -44.02 11.09
C ARG A 213 -17.17 -42.60 11.29
N SER A 214 -17.86 -42.33 12.40
CA SER A 214 -18.36 -40.98 12.73
C SER A 214 -17.25 -39.98 13.05
N LEU A 215 -16.07 -40.45 13.43
CA LEU A 215 -14.92 -39.63 13.80
C LEU A 215 -13.90 -39.51 12.66
N THR A 216 -13.51 -40.64 12.06
CA THR A 216 -12.43 -40.68 11.08
C THR A 216 -12.83 -40.04 9.75
N ALA A 217 -14.07 -40.20 9.29
CA ALA A 217 -14.50 -39.64 8.01
C ALA A 217 -14.49 -38.09 8.01
N PRO A 218 -15.09 -37.38 8.99
CA PRO A 218 -15.03 -35.91 9.03
C PRO A 218 -13.62 -35.36 9.27
N ILE A 219 -12.80 -36.01 10.10
CA ILE A 219 -11.40 -35.59 10.32
C ILE A 219 -10.60 -35.71 9.02
N ASN A 220 -10.78 -36.80 8.26
CA ASN A 220 -10.10 -36.99 6.99
C ASN A 220 -10.55 -35.96 5.94
N GLN A 221 -11.84 -35.57 5.95
CA GLN A 221 -12.33 -34.46 5.10
C GLN A 221 -11.65 -33.14 5.46
N SER A 222 -11.57 -32.79 6.75
CA SER A 222 -10.86 -31.58 7.20
C SER A 222 -9.37 -31.61 6.83
N LEU A 223 -8.72 -32.77 6.91
CA LEU A 223 -7.34 -32.95 6.45
C LEU A 223 -7.19 -32.68 4.95
N LEU A 224 -8.08 -33.23 4.13
CA LEU A 224 -8.09 -32.99 2.68
C LEU A 224 -8.34 -31.52 2.35
N MET A 225 -9.23 -30.84 3.08
CA MET A 225 -9.46 -29.40 2.94
C MET A 225 -8.18 -28.61 3.24
N ALA A 226 -7.50 -28.91 4.35
CA ALA A 226 -6.25 -28.25 4.72
C ALA A 226 -5.12 -28.52 3.71
N GLN A 227 -5.00 -29.76 3.21
CA GLN A 227 -4.02 -30.12 2.17
C GLN A 227 -4.25 -29.36 0.86
N ARG A 228 -5.51 -29.11 0.47
CA ARG A 228 -5.83 -28.30 -0.72
C ARG A 228 -5.42 -26.85 -0.53
N ILE A 229 -5.73 -26.25 0.62
CA ILE A 229 -5.30 -24.89 0.96
C ILE A 229 -3.76 -24.80 0.93
N ALA A 230 -3.05 -25.77 1.49
CA ALA A 230 -1.59 -25.84 1.47
C ALA A 230 -1.01 -26.04 0.06
N ALA A 231 -1.78 -26.63 -0.86
CA ALA A 231 -1.45 -26.76 -2.28
C ALA A 231 -1.91 -25.54 -3.12
N ASN A 232 -2.25 -24.43 -2.45
CA ASN A 232 -2.75 -23.19 -3.05
C ASN A 232 -4.09 -23.33 -3.81
N ASP A 233 -4.87 -24.40 -3.58
CA ASP A 233 -6.21 -24.58 -4.17
C ASP A 233 -7.30 -24.12 -3.20
N LEU A 234 -7.83 -22.92 -3.47
CA LEU A 234 -8.92 -22.28 -2.74
C LEU A 234 -10.25 -22.33 -3.52
N SER A 235 -10.27 -22.98 -4.70
CA SER A 235 -11.39 -22.92 -5.65
C SER A 235 -12.64 -23.67 -5.20
N GLN A 236 -12.47 -24.69 -4.35
CA GLN A 236 -13.58 -25.49 -3.87
C GLN A 236 -14.19 -24.93 -2.60
N ARG A 237 -15.51 -24.78 -2.60
CA ARG A 237 -16.29 -24.42 -1.42
C ARG A 237 -16.19 -25.52 -0.36
N ILE A 238 -15.96 -25.11 0.88
CA ILE A 238 -16.00 -26.01 2.04
C ILE A 238 -17.43 -26.03 2.60
N ASP A 239 -18.13 -27.13 2.40
CA ASP A 239 -19.44 -27.37 3.00
C ASP A 239 -19.27 -28.02 4.38
N VAL A 240 -19.80 -27.35 5.41
CA VAL A 240 -19.71 -27.81 6.80
C VAL A 240 -20.98 -28.57 7.17
N GLU A 241 -20.83 -29.85 7.48
CA GLU A 241 -21.93 -30.68 7.99
C GLU A 241 -21.73 -31.05 9.46
N GLY A 242 -22.79 -30.98 10.26
CA GLY A 242 -22.80 -31.39 11.66
C GLY A 242 -22.65 -30.24 12.65
N SER A 243 -22.61 -30.57 13.94
CA SER A 243 -22.49 -29.62 15.05
C SER A 243 -21.46 -30.02 16.09
N ASP A 244 -20.68 -31.07 15.81
CA ASP A 244 -19.62 -31.58 16.69
C ASP A 244 -18.28 -30.86 16.45
N GLU A 245 -17.26 -31.21 17.21
CA GLU A 245 -15.93 -30.58 17.15
C GLU A 245 -15.28 -30.71 15.77
N ALA A 246 -15.57 -31.80 15.05
CA ALA A 246 -15.12 -31.95 13.67
C ALA A 246 -15.78 -30.93 12.73
N ALA A 247 -17.07 -30.65 12.89
CA ALA A 247 -17.75 -29.59 12.15
C ALA A 247 -17.24 -28.19 12.52
N GLN A 248 -16.90 -27.95 13.79
CA GLN A 248 -16.26 -26.69 14.22
C GLN A 248 -14.89 -26.51 13.57
N LEU A 249 -14.09 -27.58 13.48
CA LEU A 249 -12.81 -27.57 12.75
C LEU A 249 -13.01 -27.25 11.27
N SER A 250 -13.94 -27.92 10.57
CA SER A 250 -14.23 -27.63 9.16
C SER A 250 -14.71 -26.19 8.97
N LYS A 251 -15.51 -25.65 9.91
CA LYS A 251 -15.94 -24.23 9.89
C LYS A 251 -14.77 -23.27 10.03
N ALA A 252 -13.84 -23.53 10.94
CA ALA A 252 -12.64 -22.71 11.09
C ALA A 252 -11.77 -22.74 9.82
N ILE A 253 -11.60 -23.90 9.19
CA ILE A 253 -10.88 -24.04 7.91
C ILE A 253 -11.62 -23.28 6.79
N ALA A 254 -12.96 -23.34 6.74
CA ALA A 254 -13.75 -22.59 5.76
C ALA A 254 -13.60 -21.07 5.93
N THR A 255 -13.63 -20.56 7.16
CA THR A 255 -13.37 -19.14 7.44
C THR A 255 -11.95 -18.74 7.06
N MET A 256 -10.95 -19.57 7.36
CA MET A 256 -9.56 -19.33 6.93
C MET A 256 -9.44 -19.28 5.40
N GLN A 257 -10.07 -20.20 4.68
CA GLN A 257 -10.12 -20.19 3.22
C GLN A 257 -10.74 -18.89 2.68
N SER A 258 -11.88 -18.45 3.23
CA SER A 258 -12.53 -17.20 2.83
C SER A 258 -11.60 -16.00 3.03
N ASN A 259 -11.01 -15.87 4.22
CA ASN A 259 -10.12 -14.76 4.53
C ASN A 259 -8.88 -14.74 3.61
N LEU A 260 -8.33 -15.91 3.28
CA LEU A 260 -7.23 -16.02 2.32
C LEU A 260 -7.65 -15.60 0.91
N ARG A 261 -8.83 -16.02 0.45
CA ARG A 261 -9.38 -15.59 -0.86
C ARG A 261 -9.55 -14.08 -0.92
N ASP A 262 -10.14 -13.49 0.11
CA ASP A 262 -10.39 -12.05 0.17
C ASP A 262 -9.06 -11.26 0.21
N ALA A 263 -8.08 -11.72 0.99
CA ALA A 263 -6.75 -11.12 1.05
C ALA A 263 -6.02 -11.22 -0.30
N LEU A 264 -6.07 -12.38 -0.97
CA LEU A 264 -5.44 -12.56 -2.28
C LEU A 264 -6.11 -11.73 -3.37
N ALA A 265 -7.44 -11.60 -3.34
CA ALA A 265 -8.18 -10.71 -4.25
C ALA A 265 -7.76 -9.25 -4.05
N LEU A 266 -7.71 -8.78 -2.80
CA LEU A 266 -7.26 -7.43 -2.47
C LEU A 266 -5.82 -7.17 -2.91
N ILE A 267 -4.91 -8.13 -2.73
CA ILE A 267 -3.52 -8.02 -3.20
C ILE A 267 -3.48 -7.98 -4.74
N GLY A 268 -4.27 -8.82 -5.41
CA GLY A 268 -4.37 -8.85 -6.86
C GLY A 268 -4.82 -7.51 -7.42
N ASP A 269 -5.93 -6.96 -6.90
CA ASP A 269 -6.48 -5.67 -7.30
C ASP A 269 -5.51 -4.52 -7.00
N SER A 270 -4.89 -4.53 -5.80
CA SER A 270 -3.89 -3.52 -5.42
C SER A 270 -2.65 -3.57 -6.31
N SER A 271 -2.24 -4.76 -6.75
CA SER A 271 -1.10 -4.93 -7.66
C SER A 271 -1.45 -4.40 -9.05
N THR A 272 -2.67 -4.65 -9.55
CA THR A 272 -3.13 -4.07 -10.82
C THR A 272 -3.21 -2.56 -10.76
N GLN A 273 -3.73 -2.00 -9.66
CA GLN A 273 -3.76 -0.56 -9.44
C GLN A 273 -2.33 0.03 -9.39
N LEU A 274 -1.42 -0.63 -8.66
CA LEU A 274 -0.02 -0.20 -8.58
C LEU A 274 0.63 -0.17 -9.96
N ALA A 275 0.46 -1.23 -10.77
CA ALA A 275 0.98 -1.28 -12.14
C ALA A 275 0.45 -0.12 -13.00
N ALA A 276 -0.85 0.15 -12.96
CA ALA A 276 -1.45 1.27 -13.70
C ALA A 276 -0.90 2.63 -13.25
N THR A 277 -0.79 2.86 -11.94
CA THR A 277 -0.20 4.11 -11.41
C THR A 277 1.27 4.27 -11.74
N SER A 278 2.02 3.17 -11.82
CA SER A 278 3.42 3.18 -12.27
C SER A 278 3.53 3.49 -13.76
N GLU A 279 2.64 2.96 -14.62
CA GLU A 279 2.60 3.35 -16.04
C GLU A 279 2.28 4.84 -16.22
N GLU A 280 1.32 5.38 -15.46
CA GLU A 280 1.02 6.82 -15.47
C GLU A 280 2.22 7.65 -15.00
N MET A 281 2.88 7.25 -13.91
CA MET A 281 4.08 7.93 -13.41
C MET A 281 5.21 7.89 -14.44
N HIS A 282 5.39 6.77 -15.15
CA HIS A 282 6.39 6.66 -16.20
C HIS A 282 6.14 7.66 -17.34
N ALA A 283 4.88 7.78 -17.80
CA ALA A 283 4.51 8.74 -18.82
C ALA A 283 4.71 10.20 -18.36
N VAL A 284 4.38 10.52 -17.11
CA VAL A 284 4.62 11.85 -16.53
C VAL A 284 6.11 12.16 -16.44
N THR A 285 6.92 11.21 -15.98
CA THR A 285 8.38 11.38 -15.88
C THR A 285 9.03 11.52 -17.25
N GLU A 286 8.60 10.77 -18.25
CA GLU A 286 9.07 10.93 -19.62
C GLU A 286 8.72 12.33 -20.17
N GLY A 287 7.49 12.80 -19.94
CA GLY A 287 7.06 14.16 -20.27
C GLY A 287 7.89 15.24 -19.58
N ALA A 288 8.21 15.05 -18.29
CA ALA A 288 9.06 15.95 -17.53
C ALA A 288 10.49 16.00 -18.11
N SER A 289 11.07 14.85 -18.45
CA SER A 289 12.41 14.77 -19.05
C SER A 289 12.50 15.54 -20.38
N ARG A 290 11.50 15.38 -21.27
CA ARG A 290 11.43 16.14 -22.53
C ARG A 290 11.29 17.65 -22.28
N THR A 291 10.50 18.03 -21.28
CA THR A 291 10.31 19.44 -20.90
C THR A 291 11.61 20.07 -20.39
N ILE A 292 12.35 19.35 -19.54
CA ILE A 292 13.64 19.79 -19.02
C ILE A 292 14.68 19.95 -20.14
N GLN A 293 14.70 19.05 -21.13
CA GLN A 293 15.57 19.20 -22.30
C GLN A 293 15.24 20.47 -23.09
N ARG A 294 13.96 20.74 -23.33
CA ARG A 294 13.52 21.97 -23.99
C ARG A 294 13.90 23.21 -23.18
N GLN A 295 13.69 23.18 -21.87
CA GLN A 295 14.03 24.26 -20.96
C GLN A 295 15.54 24.58 -21.01
N ASN A 296 16.41 23.56 -21.00
CA ASN A 296 17.85 23.76 -21.15
C ASN A 296 18.20 24.48 -22.46
N HIS A 297 17.56 24.10 -23.57
CA HIS A 297 17.77 24.77 -24.85
C HIS A 297 17.30 26.23 -24.83
N GLU A 298 16.14 26.53 -24.23
CA GLU A 298 15.65 27.89 -24.07
C GLU A 298 16.58 28.74 -23.17
N ILE A 299 17.18 28.14 -22.13
CA ILE A 299 18.19 28.81 -21.28
C ILE A 299 19.47 29.11 -22.05
N GLU A 300 19.98 28.19 -22.88
CA GLU A 300 21.16 28.44 -23.72
C GLU A 300 20.94 29.59 -24.70
N MET A 301 19.75 29.65 -25.32
CA MET A 301 19.39 30.77 -26.19
C MET A 301 19.29 32.09 -25.40
N ALA A 302 18.68 32.06 -24.22
CA ALA A 302 18.59 33.24 -23.36
C ALA A 302 19.97 33.74 -22.92
N ALA A 303 20.88 32.84 -22.56
CA ALA A 303 22.26 33.18 -22.16
C ALA A 303 23.02 33.83 -23.34
N THR A 304 22.82 33.30 -24.55
CA THR A 304 23.37 33.90 -25.78
C THR A 304 22.81 35.32 -25.99
N ALA A 305 21.50 35.51 -25.86
CA ALA A 305 20.86 36.81 -26.02
C ALA A 305 21.31 37.84 -24.96
N VAL A 306 21.52 37.41 -23.72
CA VAL A 306 22.05 38.27 -22.65
C VAL A 306 23.51 38.65 -22.91
N THR A 307 24.30 37.72 -23.45
CA THR A 307 25.68 38.01 -23.87
C THR A 307 25.71 39.06 -24.98
N GLU A 308 24.87 38.92 -26.02
CA GLU A 308 24.74 39.91 -27.09
C GLU A 308 24.23 41.26 -26.57
N MET A 309 23.25 41.25 -25.66
CA MET A 309 22.73 42.44 -25.02
C MET A 309 23.80 43.18 -24.21
N THR A 310 24.64 42.44 -23.47
CA THR A 310 25.74 43.03 -22.70
C THR A 310 26.74 43.74 -23.62
N ALA A 311 27.12 43.10 -24.73
CA ALA A 311 28.01 43.70 -25.72
C ALA A 311 27.40 44.96 -26.36
N ALA A 312 26.11 44.91 -26.74
CA ALA A 312 25.41 46.06 -27.30
C ALA A 312 25.32 47.24 -26.32
N VAL A 313 25.10 46.97 -25.03
CA VAL A 313 25.06 48.00 -23.99
C VAL A 313 26.44 48.63 -23.76
N GLU A 314 27.51 47.83 -23.75
CA GLU A 314 28.88 48.36 -23.69
C GLU A 314 29.22 49.24 -24.89
N GLU A 315 28.76 48.86 -26.09
CA GLU A 315 28.90 49.69 -27.30
C GLU A 315 28.14 51.02 -27.18
N VAL A 316 26.91 51.01 -26.66
CA VAL A 316 26.13 52.24 -26.41
C VAL A 316 26.82 53.16 -25.42
N ALA A 317 27.37 52.62 -24.32
CA ALA A 317 28.13 53.38 -23.34
C ALA A 317 29.38 54.02 -23.98
N GLY A 318 30.13 53.24 -24.76
CA GLY A 318 31.29 53.73 -25.51
C GLY A 318 30.92 54.84 -26.50
N ASN A 319 29.84 54.66 -27.27
CA ASN A 319 29.35 55.66 -28.21
C ASN A 319 28.90 56.96 -27.51
N ALA A 320 28.23 56.86 -26.35
CA ALA A 320 27.86 58.03 -25.57
C ALA A 320 29.09 58.81 -25.06
N ALA A 321 30.12 58.10 -24.59
CA ALA A 321 31.37 58.70 -24.16
C ALA A 321 32.10 59.42 -25.31
N THR A 322 32.28 58.77 -26.45
CA THR A 322 32.89 59.38 -27.64
C THR A 322 32.07 60.56 -28.17
N THR A 323 30.74 60.47 -28.16
CA THR A 323 29.87 61.59 -28.58
C THR A 323 30.02 62.78 -27.62
N SER A 324 30.16 62.53 -26.32
CA SER A 324 30.40 63.58 -25.33
C SER A 324 31.72 64.32 -25.57
N GLU A 325 32.79 63.58 -25.90
CA GLU A 325 34.10 64.15 -26.27
C GLU A 325 34.02 65.00 -27.55
N LEU A 326 33.38 64.50 -28.61
CA LEU A 326 33.15 65.24 -29.85
C LEU A 326 32.31 66.51 -29.64
N THR A 327 31.32 66.42 -28.75
CA THR A 327 30.45 67.55 -28.38
C THR A 327 31.24 68.62 -27.62
N ALA A 328 32.13 68.21 -26.70
CA ALA A 328 33.01 69.12 -25.98
C ALA A 328 33.99 69.83 -26.92
N HIS A 329 34.58 69.11 -27.87
CA HIS A 329 35.45 69.70 -28.90
C HIS A 329 34.68 70.69 -29.79
N SER A 330 33.47 70.33 -30.22
CA SER A 330 32.60 71.21 -31.02
C SER A 330 32.19 72.47 -30.25
N SER A 331 31.95 72.36 -28.94
CA SER A 331 31.60 73.50 -28.08
C SER A 331 32.77 74.47 -27.97
N SER A 332 34.00 73.95 -27.76
CA SER A 332 35.22 74.75 -27.78
C SER A 332 35.40 75.49 -29.11
N ALA A 333 35.17 74.81 -30.24
CA ALA A 333 35.25 75.42 -31.57
C ALA A 333 34.18 76.51 -31.79
N ALA A 334 32.94 76.30 -31.32
CA ALA A 334 31.88 77.30 -31.38
C ALA A 334 32.19 78.54 -30.53
N ILE A 335 32.74 78.35 -29.32
CA ILE A 335 33.18 79.44 -28.44
C ILE A 335 34.32 80.23 -29.10
N ALA A 336 35.32 79.55 -29.66
CA ALA A 336 36.40 80.19 -30.39
C ALA A 336 35.89 80.98 -31.60
N GLY A 337 34.96 80.42 -32.38
CA GLY A 337 34.29 81.10 -33.49
C GLY A 337 33.53 82.34 -33.02
N ARG A 338 32.83 82.27 -31.88
CA ARG A 338 32.09 83.41 -31.31
C ARG A 338 33.04 84.53 -30.91
N ASN A 339 34.18 84.20 -30.31
CA ASN A 339 35.21 85.18 -29.98
C ASN A 339 35.76 85.86 -31.24
N GLN A 340 36.04 85.10 -32.31
CA GLN A 340 36.51 85.66 -33.59
C GLN A 340 35.47 86.60 -34.24
N VAL A 341 34.18 86.27 -34.11
CA VAL A 341 33.09 87.16 -34.56
C VAL A 341 33.04 88.44 -33.74
N ASN A 342 33.20 88.35 -32.42
CA ASN A 342 33.26 89.54 -31.55
C ASN A 342 34.43 90.46 -31.91
N ASP A 343 35.61 89.89 -32.20
CA ASP A 343 36.77 90.65 -32.68
C ASP A 343 36.48 91.33 -34.02
N THR A 344 35.77 90.64 -34.92
CA THR A 344 35.34 91.18 -36.21
C THR A 344 34.35 92.34 -36.03
N VAL A 345 33.38 92.21 -35.12
CA VAL A 345 32.44 93.28 -34.73
C VAL A 345 33.19 94.50 -34.21
N ALA A 346 34.19 94.30 -33.34
CA ALA A 346 35.04 95.38 -32.83
C ALA A 346 35.82 96.09 -33.96
N ALA A 347 36.40 95.32 -34.88
CA ALA A 347 37.14 95.85 -36.04
C ALA A 347 36.23 96.64 -37.00
N ILE A 348 35.01 96.16 -37.28
CA ILE A 348 34.03 96.87 -38.12
C ILE A 348 33.60 98.18 -37.47
N ASN A 349 33.32 98.19 -36.16
CA ASN A 349 32.96 99.41 -35.44
C ASN A 349 34.08 100.47 -35.51
N LEU A 350 35.34 100.04 -35.34
CA LEU A 350 36.49 100.92 -35.50
C LEU A 350 36.61 101.46 -36.94
N MET A 351 36.39 100.61 -37.94
CA MET A 351 36.39 101.01 -39.35
C MET A 351 35.28 102.04 -39.64
N VAL A 352 34.06 101.84 -39.13
CA VAL A 352 32.96 102.80 -39.28
C VAL A 352 33.31 104.16 -38.69
N ALA A 353 33.90 104.18 -37.49
CA ALA A 353 34.36 105.41 -36.84
C ALA A 353 35.43 106.13 -37.68
N ASN A 354 36.41 105.38 -38.22
CA ASN A 354 37.44 105.94 -39.08
C ASN A 354 36.86 106.53 -40.39
N VAL A 355 35.94 105.80 -41.05
CA VAL A 355 35.28 106.28 -42.29
C VAL A 355 34.47 107.56 -42.02
N GLN A 356 33.75 107.65 -40.90
CA GLN A 356 33.04 108.86 -40.51
C GLN A 356 33.99 110.03 -40.26
N SER A 357 35.12 109.79 -39.59
CA SER A 357 36.15 110.81 -39.37
C SER A 357 36.73 111.32 -40.69
N THR A 358 37.15 110.42 -41.58
CA THR A 358 37.69 110.79 -42.90
C THR A 358 36.65 111.50 -43.77
N SER A 359 35.37 111.09 -43.71
CA SER A 359 34.28 111.79 -44.39
C SER A 359 34.15 113.24 -43.91
N GLY A 360 34.36 113.51 -42.62
CA GLY A 360 34.41 114.86 -42.06
C GLY A 360 35.57 115.70 -42.62
N GLU A 361 36.77 115.13 -42.71
CA GLU A 361 37.94 115.80 -43.28
C GLU A 361 37.77 116.13 -44.77
N VAL A 362 37.23 115.20 -45.56
CA VAL A 362 36.95 115.43 -46.99
C VAL A 362 35.86 116.47 -47.18
N GLN A 363 34.83 116.49 -46.32
CA GLN A 363 33.80 117.53 -46.35
C GLN A 363 34.37 118.91 -46.01
N ALA A 364 35.32 118.99 -45.08
CA ALA A 364 36.06 120.22 -44.79
C ALA A 364 36.88 120.68 -46.02
N LEU A 365 37.55 119.76 -46.72
CA LEU A 365 38.26 120.07 -47.96
C LEU A 365 37.32 120.55 -49.08
N ALA A 366 36.14 119.95 -49.21
CA ALA A 366 35.11 120.41 -50.15
C ALA A 366 34.66 121.86 -49.85
N THR A 367 34.55 122.20 -48.56
CA THR A 367 34.22 123.55 -48.10
C THR A 367 35.35 124.53 -48.43
N MET A 368 36.61 124.17 -48.14
CA MET A 368 37.78 124.99 -48.49
C MET A 368 37.88 125.21 -50.01
N ALA A 369 37.62 124.18 -50.83
CA ALA A 369 37.61 124.31 -52.28
C ALA A 369 36.54 125.30 -52.76
N ASN A 370 35.35 125.29 -52.15
CA ASN A 370 34.30 126.29 -52.41
C ASN A 370 34.72 127.72 -52.02
N ASP A 371 35.42 127.88 -50.90
CA ASP A 371 35.95 129.18 -50.50
C ASP A 371 37.05 129.67 -51.44
N ILE A 372 37.90 128.78 -51.95
CA ILE A 372 38.87 129.11 -53.01
C ILE A 372 38.16 129.55 -54.30
N SER A 373 37.09 128.87 -54.72
CA SER A 373 36.28 129.31 -55.87
C SER A 373 35.78 130.74 -55.71
N LYS A 374 35.24 131.10 -54.54
CA LYS A 374 34.81 132.49 -54.25
C LYS A 374 35.95 133.49 -54.36
N VAL A 375 37.15 133.14 -53.88
CA VAL A 375 38.33 134.01 -53.99
C VAL A 375 38.75 134.17 -55.45
N LEU A 376 38.73 133.09 -56.25
CA LEU A 376 39.04 133.13 -57.68
C LEU A 376 38.07 134.01 -58.46
N ASP A 377 36.78 133.99 -58.14
CA ASP A 377 35.78 134.88 -58.74
C ASP A 377 36.14 136.36 -58.52
N VAL A 378 36.59 136.71 -57.30
CA VAL A 378 37.06 138.07 -56.98
C VAL A 378 38.33 138.42 -57.76
N ILE A 379 39.30 137.50 -57.84
CA ILE A 379 40.55 137.74 -58.60
C ILE A 379 40.24 137.90 -60.09
N ARG A 380 39.33 137.11 -60.65
CA ARG A 380 38.89 137.22 -62.05
C ARG A 380 38.23 138.59 -62.29
N ALA A 381 37.36 139.02 -61.39
CA ALA A 381 36.73 140.34 -61.45
C ALA A 381 37.77 141.47 -61.36
N ILE A 382 38.77 141.37 -60.48
CA ILE A 382 39.88 142.33 -60.37
C ILE A 382 40.73 142.33 -61.65
N ALA A 383 41.07 141.16 -62.20
CA ALA A 383 41.85 141.05 -63.43
C ALA A 383 41.10 141.64 -64.63
N GLU A 384 39.78 141.43 -64.71
CA GLU A 384 38.93 142.02 -65.74
C GLU A 384 38.83 143.55 -65.60
N GLN A 385 38.69 144.04 -64.36
CA GLN A 385 38.71 145.46 -64.06
C GLN A 385 40.10 146.08 -64.37
N THR A 386 41.18 145.36 -64.08
CA THR A 386 42.56 145.78 -64.37
C THR A 386 42.82 145.80 -65.87
N ASN A 387 42.29 144.83 -66.63
CA ASN A 387 42.34 144.81 -68.09
C ASN A 387 41.59 146.02 -68.70
N LEU A 388 40.44 146.38 -68.15
CA LEU A 388 39.67 147.56 -68.56
C LEU A 388 40.38 148.88 -68.21
N LEU A 389 40.97 148.98 -67.01
CA LEU A 389 41.77 150.14 -66.60
C LEU A 389 43.03 150.31 -67.48
N ALA A 390 43.71 149.21 -67.78
CA ALA A 390 44.88 149.19 -68.66
C ALA A 390 44.51 149.56 -70.11
N LEU A 391 43.37 149.10 -70.61
CA LEU A 391 42.85 149.50 -71.92
C LEU A 391 42.58 151.01 -71.97
N ASN A 392 41.93 151.58 -70.95
CA ASN A 392 41.69 153.01 -70.86
C ASN A 392 43.01 153.82 -70.77
N ALA A 393 43.99 153.32 -70.03
CA ALA A 393 45.33 153.93 -69.95
C ALA A 393 46.10 153.86 -71.28
N ALA A 394 46.00 152.75 -72.01
CA ALA A 394 46.60 152.60 -73.35
C ALA A 394 45.96 153.55 -74.37
N ILE A 395 44.63 153.72 -74.31
CA ILE A 395 43.89 154.71 -75.12
C ILE A 395 44.38 156.14 -74.83
N GLU A 396 44.50 156.52 -73.55
CA GLU A 396 44.91 157.89 -73.20
C GLU A 396 46.41 158.15 -73.45
N ALA A 397 47.26 157.13 -73.32
CA ALA A 397 48.67 157.18 -73.71
C ALA A 397 48.85 157.36 -75.22
N ALA A 398 48.03 156.70 -76.06
CA ALA A 398 48.01 156.93 -77.50
C ALA A 398 47.54 158.36 -77.86
N ARG A 399 46.68 158.96 -77.03
CA ARG A 399 46.17 160.32 -77.17
C ARG A 399 47.21 161.41 -76.87
N ALA A 400 48.19 161.11 -76.00
CA ALA A 400 49.28 162.02 -75.61
C ALA A 400 50.48 162.07 -76.59
N GLY A 401 50.44 161.30 -77.70
CA GLY A 401 51.48 161.32 -78.75
C GLY A 401 52.88 160.92 -78.24
N GLU A 402 53.94 161.59 -78.72
CA GLU A 402 55.34 161.26 -78.39
C GLU A 402 55.66 161.33 -76.87
N ALA A 403 54.92 162.13 -76.08
CA ALA A 403 55.10 162.20 -74.63
C ALA A 403 54.52 160.99 -73.86
N GLY A 404 53.57 160.25 -74.45
CA GLY A 404 52.86 159.13 -73.83
C GLY A 404 53.47 157.75 -74.10
N ARG A 405 54.52 157.67 -74.91
CA ARG A 405 55.08 156.40 -75.42
C ARG A 405 55.57 155.45 -74.31
N GLY A 406 56.16 155.99 -73.23
CA GLY A 406 56.54 155.20 -72.06
C GLY A 406 55.34 154.66 -71.27
N PHE A 407 54.24 155.43 -71.20
CA PHE A 407 53.00 155.01 -70.54
C PHE A 407 52.23 153.96 -71.36
N ALA A 408 52.27 154.04 -72.70
CA ALA A 408 51.64 153.04 -73.57
C ALA A 408 52.26 151.64 -73.38
N VAL A 409 53.60 151.56 -73.28
CA VAL A 409 54.31 150.29 -73.02
C VAL A 409 53.92 149.72 -71.66
N VAL A 410 53.81 150.56 -70.62
CA VAL A 410 53.37 150.10 -69.28
C VAL A 410 51.91 149.64 -69.32
N ALA A 411 51.03 150.34 -70.02
CA ALA A 411 49.62 149.96 -70.14
C ALA A 411 49.43 148.63 -70.88
N ASP A 412 50.17 148.40 -71.97
CA ASP A 412 50.15 147.11 -72.68
C ASP A 412 50.73 145.96 -71.82
N GLU A 413 51.77 146.22 -71.02
CA GLU A 413 52.33 145.24 -70.08
C GLU A 413 51.34 144.90 -68.95
N VAL A 414 50.63 145.90 -68.40
CA VAL A 414 49.56 145.67 -67.40
C VAL A 414 48.39 144.91 -68.03
N ARG A 415 48.06 145.17 -69.30
CA ARG A 415 47.00 144.44 -70.02
C ARG A 415 47.39 142.98 -70.26
N ALA A 416 48.63 142.73 -70.68
CA ALA A 416 49.18 141.38 -70.83
C ALA A 416 49.22 140.64 -69.48
N LEU A 417 49.57 141.32 -68.39
CA LEU A 417 49.55 140.76 -67.04
C LEU A 417 48.12 140.41 -66.60
N ALA A 418 47.15 141.30 -66.79
CA ALA A 418 45.74 141.06 -66.47
C ALA A 418 45.15 139.87 -67.25
N HIS A 419 45.49 139.75 -68.54
CA HIS A 419 45.12 138.59 -69.36
C HIS A 419 45.78 137.29 -68.88
N ARG A 420 47.07 137.32 -68.49
CA ARG A 420 47.73 136.17 -67.86
C ARG A 420 47.08 135.81 -66.54
N THR A 421 46.69 136.78 -65.71
CA THR A 421 45.97 136.54 -64.45
C THR A 421 44.62 135.89 -64.70
N GLN A 422 43.82 136.37 -65.66
CA GLN A 422 42.55 135.75 -66.04
C GLN A 422 42.71 134.30 -66.50
N LYS A 423 43.68 134.04 -67.37
CA LYS A 423 43.98 132.68 -67.85
C LYS A 423 44.39 131.75 -66.71
N SER A 424 45.29 132.20 -65.83
CA SER A 424 45.70 131.40 -64.66
C SER A 424 44.57 131.20 -63.66
N THR A 425 43.70 132.19 -63.42
CA THR A 425 42.51 131.99 -62.57
C THR A 425 41.55 130.95 -63.17
N GLN A 426 41.39 130.92 -64.49
CA GLN A 426 40.54 129.92 -65.17
C GLN A 426 41.13 128.51 -65.06
N GLU A 427 42.47 128.38 -65.19
CA GLU A 427 43.16 127.10 -64.97
C GLU A 427 43.01 126.63 -63.51
N ILE A 428 43.10 127.54 -62.52
CA ILE A 428 42.87 127.20 -61.10
C ILE A 428 41.39 126.88 -60.84
N GLU A 429 40.45 127.61 -61.43
CA GLU A 429 39.00 127.35 -61.33
C GLU A 429 38.67 125.92 -61.81
N GLN A 430 39.27 125.49 -62.92
CA GLN A 430 39.13 124.13 -63.42
C GLN A 430 39.73 123.08 -62.48
N MET A 431 40.90 123.36 -61.86
CA MET A 431 41.47 122.49 -60.83
C MET A 431 40.60 122.40 -59.58
N VAL A 432 40.06 123.53 -59.11
CA VAL A 432 39.18 123.59 -57.92
C VAL A 432 37.84 122.89 -58.19
N SER A 433 37.26 123.05 -59.37
CA SER A 433 36.08 122.30 -59.80
C SER A 433 36.35 120.78 -59.83
N SER A 434 37.55 120.38 -60.30
CA SER A 434 37.97 118.97 -60.24
C SER A 434 38.14 118.46 -58.81
N ILE A 435 38.66 119.29 -57.90
CA ILE A 435 38.76 118.98 -56.45
C ILE A 435 37.35 118.83 -55.84
N GLN A 436 36.42 119.74 -56.13
CA GLN A 436 35.04 119.67 -55.64
C GLN A 436 34.30 118.41 -56.13
N ALA A 437 34.45 118.07 -57.41
CA ALA A 437 33.89 116.84 -57.96
C ALA A 437 34.54 115.60 -57.31
N GLY A 438 35.86 115.62 -57.12
CA GLY A 438 36.62 114.56 -56.46
C GLY A 438 36.22 114.35 -54.99
N THR A 439 36.06 115.44 -54.21
CA THR A 439 35.63 115.37 -52.81
C THR A 439 34.17 114.93 -52.70
N GLY A 440 33.28 115.37 -53.58
CA GLY A 440 31.89 114.90 -53.64
C GLY A 440 31.79 113.39 -53.90
N ASN A 441 32.57 112.88 -54.85
CA ASN A 441 32.65 111.44 -55.14
C ASN A 441 33.25 110.64 -53.96
N ALA A 442 34.24 111.21 -53.27
CA ALA A 442 34.85 110.59 -52.09
C ALA A 442 33.85 110.50 -50.92
N VAL A 443 33.09 111.57 -50.63
CA VAL A 443 32.02 111.56 -49.61
C VAL A 443 30.92 110.55 -49.96
N SER A 444 30.49 110.49 -51.22
CA SER A 444 29.51 109.49 -51.67
C SER A 444 30.01 108.06 -51.45
N SER A 445 31.27 107.77 -51.83
CA SER A 445 31.90 106.46 -51.61
C SER A 445 32.03 106.12 -50.13
N MET A 446 32.35 107.10 -49.28
CA MET A 446 32.43 106.91 -47.82
C MET A 446 31.07 106.61 -47.20
N ASN A 447 30.00 107.29 -47.62
CA ASN A 447 28.64 107.00 -47.18
C ASN A 447 28.20 105.58 -47.58
N GLN A 448 28.49 105.17 -48.83
CA GLN A 448 28.21 103.81 -49.29
C GLN A 448 29.00 102.77 -48.48
N THR A 449 30.27 103.03 -48.18
CA THR A 449 31.13 102.16 -47.37
C THR A 449 30.59 102.05 -45.93
N SER A 450 30.11 103.15 -45.35
CA SER A 450 29.49 103.16 -44.01
C SER A 450 28.18 102.34 -43.97
N ALA A 451 27.34 102.45 -45.00
CA ALA A 451 26.13 101.63 -45.11
C ALA A 451 26.46 100.14 -45.23
N GLN A 452 27.45 99.78 -46.06
CA GLN A 452 27.88 98.39 -46.23
C GLN A 452 28.53 97.83 -44.97
N ALA A 453 29.30 98.63 -44.23
CA ALA A 453 29.86 98.25 -42.95
C ALA A 453 28.76 97.99 -41.90
N SER A 454 27.70 98.82 -41.89
CA SER A 454 26.55 98.63 -40.99
C SER A 454 25.81 97.32 -41.28
N GLN A 455 25.60 96.99 -42.56
CA GLN A 455 25.03 95.70 -42.95
C GLN A 455 25.94 94.53 -42.54
N THR A 456 27.25 94.70 -42.68
CA THR A 456 28.24 93.68 -42.28
C THR A 456 28.24 93.46 -40.76
N LEU A 457 28.06 94.53 -39.99
CA LEU A 457 27.92 94.48 -38.53
C LEU A 457 26.66 93.71 -38.11
N GLU A 458 25.54 93.92 -38.79
CA GLU A 458 24.30 93.16 -38.54
C GLU A 458 24.48 91.67 -38.82
N MET A 459 25.11 91.32 -39.95
CA MET A 459 25.43 89.92 -40.29
C MET A 459 26.38 89.28 -39.27
N ALA A 460 27.41 90.00 -38.81
CA ALA A 460 28.34 89.51 -37.80
C ALA A 460 27.65 89.26 -36.45
N ASN A 461 26.79 90.18 -36.00
CA ASN A 461 25.99 89.96 -34.78
C ASN A 461 25.04 88.76 -34.92
N GLY A 462 24.41 88.60 -36.09
CA GLY A 462 23.60 87.42 -36.40
C GLY A 462 24.39 86.12 -36.31
N ALA A 463 25.59 86.07 -36.88
CA ALA A 463 26.48 84.92 -36.78
C ALA A 463 26.90 84.62 -35.32
N GLY A 464 27.20 85.67 -34.54
CA GLY A 464 27.54 85.53 -33.12
C GLY A 464 26.41 84.93 -32.27
N LYS A 465 25.16 85.31 -32.56
CA LYS A 465 23.97 84.72 -31.92
C LYS A 465 23.81 83.25 -32.26
N VAL A 466 23.92 82.88 -33.54
CA VAL A 466 23.82 81.47 -34.00
C VAL A 466 24.90 80.60 -33.34
N LEU A 467 26.13 81.11 -33.20
CA LEU A 467 27.19 80.40 -32.48
C LEU A 467 26.85 80.22 -30.99
N GLY A 468 26.20 81.21 -30.36
CA GLY A 468 25.63 81.06 -29.01
C GLY A 468 24.63 79.91 -28.92
N ASP A 469 23.63 79.89 -29.79
CA ASP A 469 22.60 78.85 -29.84
C ASP A 469 23.19 77.44 -30.09
N ILE A 470 24.25 77.34 -30.91
CA ILE A 470 25.02 76.10 -31.12
C ILE A 470 25.70 75.66 -29.82
N THR A 471 26.28 76.59 -29.07
CA THR A 471 27.01 76.27 -27.83
C THR A 471 26.04 75.72 -26.76
N ASP A 472 24.85 76.32 -26.64
CA ASP A 472 23.80 75.89 -25.72
C ASP A 472 23.23 74.51 -26.12
N SER A 473 23.06 74.27 -27.42
CA SER A 473 22.60 72.97 -27.95
C SER A 473 23.62 71.87 -27.67
N LEU A 474 24.92 72.16 -27.86
CA LEU A 474 26.00 71.22 -27.55
C LEU A 474 26.07 70.91 -26.05
N SER A 475 25.84 71.89 -25.16
CA SER A 475 25.75 71.63 -23.72
C SER A 475 24.64 70.63 -23.38
N GLN A 476 23.46 70.79 -23.98
CA GLN A 476 22.35 69.86 -23.78
C GLN A 476 22.63 68.45 -24.33
N ILE A 477 23.33 68.35 -25.47
CA ILE A 477 23.75 67.06 -26.03
C ILE A 477 24.72 66.36 -25.07
N ASN A 478 25.67 67.09 -24.50
CA ASN A 478 26.63 66.52 -23.55
C ASN A 478 25.93 65.98 -22.29
N GLU A 479 25.00 66.75 -21.71
CA GLU A 479 24.20 66.33 -20.56
C GLU A 479 23.39 65.05 -20.87
N ARG A 480 22.77 64.97 -22.05
CA ARG A 480 22.05 63.76 -22.49
C ARG A 480 22.97 62.56 -22.68
N ASN A 481 24.17 62.76 -23.21
CA ASN A 481 25.13 61.66 -23.35
C ASN A 481 25.59 61.12 -21.99
N MET A 482 25.75 61.98 -20.97
CA MET A 482 26.03 61.50 -19.62
C MET A 482 24.88 60.63 -19.08
N MET A 483 23.63 61.05 -19.29
CA MET A 483 22.47 60.22 -18.90
C MET A 483 22.41 58.89 -19.66
N ILE A 484 22.73 58.87 -20.95
CA ILE A 484 22.80 57.64 -21.75
C ILE A 484 23.91 56.71 -21.20
N ALA A 485 25.07 57.24 -20.86
CA ALA A 485 26.17 56.46 -20.30
C ALA A 485 25.78 55.82 -18.95
N THR A 486 25.16 56.59 -18.05
CA THR A 486 24.64 56.06 -16.77
C THR A 486 23.57 55.00 -16.97
N ALA A 487 22.61 55.23 -17.88
CA ALA A 487 21.57 54.25 -18.18
C ALA A 487 22.15 52.95 -18.78
N ALA A 488 23.20 53.06 -19.61
CA ALA A 488 23.90 51.90 -20.14
C ALA A 488 24.65 51.14 -19.05
N GLU A 489 25.30 51.81 -18.09
CA GLU A 489 25.92 51.15 -16.93
C GLU A 489 24.90 50.37 -16.08
N GLU A 490 23.72 50.95 -15.83
CA GLU A 490 22.62 50.28 -15.12
C GLU A 490 22.11 49.07 -15.92
N GLN A 491 21.93 49.19 -17.23
CA GLN A 491 21.53 48.08 -18.09
C GLN A 491 22.57 46.95 -18.09
N ALA A 492 23.86 47.26 -18.09
CA ALA A 492 24.93 46.28 -18.03
C ALA A 492 24.92 45.53 -16.69
N GLN A 493 24.60 46.22 -15.59
CA GLN A 493 24.41 45.57 -14.29
C GLN A 493 23.23 44.59 -14.29
N VAL A 494 22.09 45.01 -14.83
CA VAL A 494 20.91 44.13 -14.96
C VAL A 494 21.21 42.93 -15.84
N ALA A 495 21.92 43.11 -16.96
CA ALA A 495 22.31 42.02 -17.84
C ALA A 495 23.17 40.97 -17.12
N ARG A 496 24.17 41.40 -16.33
CA ARG A 496 24.99 40.50 -15.50
C ARG A 496 24.19 39.75 -14.43
N GLU A 497 23.18 40.39 -13.85
CA GLU A 497 22.29 39.74 -12.89
C GLU A 497 21.41 38.68 -13.56
N VAL A 498 20.87 38.99 -14.74
CA VAL A 498 20.11 38.03 -15.55
C VAL A 498 20.98 36.84 -15.95
N ASP A 499 22.22 37.05 -16.38
CA ASP A 499 23.16 35.98 -16.71
C ASP A 499 23.39 35.04 -15.51
N ARG A 500 23.64 35.61 -14.33
CA ARG A 500 23.80 34.82 -13.09
C ARG A 500 22.54 34.01 -12.76
N ASN A 501 21.35 34.60 -12.96
CA ASN A 501 20.09 33.89 -12.76
C ASN A 501 19.90 32.76 -13.76
N LEU A 502 20.29 32.94 -15.03
CA LEU A 502 20.25 31.88 -16.04
C LEU A 502 21.15 30.70 -15.68
N VAL A 503 22.36 30.94 -15.15
CA VAL A 503 23.23 29.88 -14.63
C VAL A 503 22.54 29.13 -13.49
N SER A 504 21.92 29.83 -12.54
CA SER A 504 21.19 29.17 -11.45
C SER A 504 20.01 28.34 -11.95
N ILE A 505 19.26 28.81 -12.95
CA ILE A 505 18.14 28.07 -13.54
C ILE A 505 18.65 26.84 -14.29
N ARG A 506 19.79 26.92 -14.98
CA ARG A 506 20.43 25.78 -15.64
C ARG A 506 20.80 24.70 -14.62
N ASP A 507 21.42 25.09 -13.50
CA ASP A 507 21.82 24.14 -12.47
C ASP A 507 20.60 23.44 -11.84
N LEU A 508 19.52 24.20 -11.55
CA LEU A 508 18.23 23.64 -11.12
C LEU A 508 17.60 22.71 -12.16
N SER A 509 17.74 23.02 -13.46
CA SER A 509 17.25 22.17 -14.54
C SER A 509 18.03 20.85 -14.61
N SER A 510 19.33 20.89 -14.34
CA SER A 510 20.17 19.68 -14.24
C SER A 510 19.74 18.81 -13.05
N GLU A 511 19.50 19.40 -11.88
CA GLU A 511 18.99 18.69 -10.69
C GLU A 511 17.62 18.06 -10.95
N ALA A 512 16.71 18.80 -11.60
CA ALA A 512 15.39 18.29 -11.99
C ALA A 512 15.49 17.11 -12.98
N SER A 513 16.48 17.14 -13.88
CA SER A 513 16.76 16.04 -14.82
C SER A 513 17.17 14.77 -14.07
N GLU A 514 18.08 14.91 -13.11
CA GLU A 514 18.54 13.79 -12.27
C GLU A 514 17.39 13.22 -11.42
N GLY A 515 16.58 14.09 -10.80
CA GLY A 515 15.40 13.67 -10.05
C GLY A 515 14.35 12.94 -10.91
N SER A 516 14.15 13.40 -12.15
CA SER A 516 13.29 12.71 -13.12
C SER A 516 13.84 11.32 -13.46
N ASN A 517 15.15 11.20 -13.69
CA ASN A 517 15.78 9.90 -13.96
C ASN A 517 15.65 8.91 -12.78
N GLN A 518 15.86 9.39 -11.55
CA GLN A 518 15.65 8.59 -10.33
C GLN A 518 14.20 8.12 -10.22
N THR A 519 13.24 9.00 -10.50
CA THR A 519 11.81 8.66 -10.50
C THR A 519 11.47 7.61 -11.55
N ALA A 520 12.06 7.69 -12.74
CA ALA A 520 11.87 6.70 -13.81
C ALA A 520 12.36 5.31 -13.38
N ILE A 521 13.52 5.22 -12.72
CA ILE A 521 14.07 3.96 -12.19
C ILE A 521 13.15 3.38 -11.11
N ALA A 522 12.77 4.19 -10.11
CA ALA A 522 11.88 3.74 -9.03
C ALA A 522 10.52 3.27 -9.57
N THR A 523 9.99 3.95 -10.59
CA THR A 523 8.74 3.57 -11.24
C THR A 523 8.86 2.21 -11.94
N ALA A 524 9.97 1.95 -12.63
CA ALA A 524 10.22 0.65 -13.26
C ALA A 524 10.31 -0.48 -12.22
N GLU A 525 10.91 -0.22 -11.06
CA GLU A 525 10.95 -1.18 -9.94
C GLU A 525 9.55 -1.45 -9.37
N LEU A 526 8.70 -0.42 -9.22
CA LEU A 526 7.31 -0.58 -8.78
C LEU A 526 6.48 -1.41 -9.77
N THR A 527 6.63 -1.17 -11.08
CA THR A 527 5.96 -1.97 -12.12
C THR A 527 6.37 -3.45 -12.01
N LYS A 528 7.66 -3.71 -11.80
CA LYS A 528 8.17 -5.07 -11.58
C LYS A 528 7.58 -5.70 -10.32
N LEU A 529 7.57 -4.98 -9.20
CA LEU A 529 7.00 -5.47 -7.94
C LEU A 529 5.50 -5.78 -8.07
N ALA A 530 4.74 -4.91 -8.74
CA ALA A 530 3.33 -5.13 -9.04
C ALA A 530 3.11 -6.40 -9.87
N THR A 531 3.97 -6.63 -10.88
CA THR A 531 3.94 -7.83 -11.71
C THR A 531 4.25 -9.09 -10.89
N ASP A 532 5.28 -9.03 -10.03
CA ASP A 532 5.69 -10.13 -9.16
C ASP A 532 4.58 -10.49 -8.15
N LEU A 533 3.91 -9.50 -7.55
CA LEU A 533 2.76 -9.71 -6.67
C LEU A 533 1.57 -10.30 -7.41
N ASN A 534 1.27 -9.83 -8.63
CA ASN A 534 0.21 -10.40 -9.45
C ASN A 534 0.54 -11.87 -9.82
N GLN A 535 1.79 -12.18 -10.14
CA GLN A 535 2.23 -13.54 -10.40
C GLN A 535 2.10 -14.42 -9.15
N LEU A 536 2.46 -13.91 -7.96
CA LEU A 536 2.34 -14.64 -6.70
C LEU A 536 0.88 -14.99 -6.39
N THR A 537 -0.03 -14.02 -6.55
CA THR A 537 -1.47 -14.26 -6.33
C THR A 537 -2.05 -15.27 -7.33
N ARG A 538 -1.58 -15.28 -8.59
CA ARG A 538 -1.96 -16.28 -9.61
C ARG A 538 -1.49 -17.70 -9.33
N GLN A 539 -0.52 -17.90 -8.43
CA GLN A 539 -0.15 -19.26 -7.98
C GLN A 539 -1.27 -19.91 -7.15
N PHE A 540 -2.19 -19.10 -6.62
CA PHE A 540 -3.38 -19.57 -5.93
C PHE A 540 -4.53 -19.74 -6.91
N LYS A 541 -5.15 -20.90 -6.86
CA LYS A 541 -6.34 -21.22 -7.63
C LYS A 541 -7.57 -20.80 -6.82
N LEU A 542 -8.21 -19.70 -7.23
CA LEU A 542 -9.38 -19.12 -6.58
C LEU A 542 -10.71 -19.70 -7.07
#